data_AF-A0A7C4EUX9-F1
#
_entry.id   AF-A0A7C4EUX9-F1
#
_cell.length_a   1.000
_cell.length_b   1.000
_cell.length_c   1.000
_cell.angle_alpha   90.00
_cell.angle_beta   90.00
_cell.angle_gamma   90.00
#
_symmetry.space_group_name_H-M   'P 1'
#
loop_
_entity.id
_entity.type
_entity.pdbx_description
1 polymer ?
#
loop_
_entity_poly.entity_id
_entity_poly.type
_entity_poly.pdbx_seq_one_letter_code
_entity_poly.pdbx_strand_id
1 'polypeptide(L)'
;MSESDSRKTPQHKRDDTTQPMVLPGIHRYQFFTNLKDRGWTMNLDRVALFGIVGALLATVIKPLLRNNPATIYCYECRACYATQDRCPVGISLQAELVVAGRVTDYDRFIRNGGLKCIRCGNCQSYCVQFLPLPQMFAMMQEETRSAIRQGIVPRHSLEDALAGGLVGKEFIDDVVKACS
;
A
#
# COMPACT_ATOMS: atom_id res chain seq x y z
N MET A 1 -26.26 1.72 -63.82
CA MET A 1 -25.98 2.75 -62.79
C MET A 1 -27.32 3.14 -62.21
N SER A 2 -27.64 3.04 -60.93
CA SER A 2 -26.93 2.70 -59.67
C SER A 2 -28.07 2.62 -58.62
N GLU A 3 -28.33 1.48 -58.01
CA GLU A 3 -27.85 1.06 -56.68
C GLU A 3 -28.41 1.85 -55.47
N SER A 4 -28.70 1.09 -54.40
CA SER A 4 -28.99 1.44 -52.99
C SER A 4 -30.47 1.48 -52.57
N ASP A 5 -31.05 0.39 -52.06
CA ASP A 5 -30.89 -0.22 -50.72
C ASP A 5 -31.58 0.59 -49.60
N SER A 6 -32.88 0.35 -49.41
CA SER A 6 -33.63 0.86 -48.25
C SER A 6 -33.59 -0.15 -47.10
N ARG A 7 -32.47 -0.18 -46.37
CA ARG A 7 -32.41 -0.72 -45.02
C ARG A 7 -32.28 0.43 -44.04
N LYS A 8 -33.37 0.80 -43.37
CA LYS A 8 -33.30 1.59 -42.12
C LYS A 8 -33.94 0.78 -40.99
N THR A 9 -33.04 0.33 -40.13
CA THR A 9 -33.16 -0.39 -38.87
C THR A 9 -34.09 0.30 -37.87
N PRO A 10 -34.61 -0.44 -36.87
CA PRO A 10 -35.63 0.07 -35.95
C PRO A 10 -35.08 1.26 -35.15
N GLN A 11 -35.81 2.38 -35.16
CA GLN A 11 -35.59 3.47 -34.20
C GLN A 11 -35.91 2.94 -32.81
N HIS A 12 -34.89 2.52 -32.07
CA HIS A 12 -35.05 2.24 -30.65
C HIS A 12 -35.40 3.56 -29.96
N LYS A 13 -36.65 3.67 -29.50
CA LYS A 13 -37.05 4.78 -28.62
C LYS A 13 -36.26 4.66 -27.32
N ARG A 14 -35.78 5.81 -26.85
CA ARG A 14 -34.99 6.05 -25.64
C ARG A 14 -35.73 5.53 -24.39
N ASP A 15 -35.07 4.70 -23.58
CA ASP A 15 -35.62 4.23 -22.30
C ASP A 15 -35.43 5.22 -21.13
N ASP A 16 -34.47 6.15 -21.20
CA ASP A 16 -34.21 7.09 -20.10
C ASP A 16 -34.07 8.55 -20.56
N THR A 17 -35.05 9.37 -20.22
CA THR A 17 -35.14 10.81 -20.56
C THR A 17 -34.17 11.69 -19.78
N THR A 18 -33.49 11.15 -18.77
CA THR A 18 -32.58 11.90 -17.89
C THR A 18 -31.13 11.95 -18.40
N GLN A 19 -30.75 11.11 -19.37
CA GLN A 19 -29.38 11.10 -19.89
C GLN A 19 -29.11 12.23 -20.90
N PRO A 20 -27.99 12.95 -20.82
CA PRO A 20 -27.68 14.01 -21.77
C PRO A 20 -27.48 13.47 -23.19
N MET A 21 -28.03 14.15 -24.20
CA MET A 21 -27.89 13.74 -25.61
C MET A 21 -26.44 13.84 -26.08
N VAL A 22 -25.97 12.79 -26.76
CA VAL A 22 -24.72 12.84 -27.52
C VAL A 22 -25.01 13.64 -28.80
N LEU A 23 -24.39 14.81 -28.93
CA LEU A 23 -24.47 15.62 -30.14
C LEU A 23 -23.60 15.02 -31.25
N PRO A 24 -24.06 15.01 -32.52
CA PRO A 24 -23.30 14.45 -33.63
C PRO A 24 -21.96 15.19 -33.79
N GLY A 25 -20.86 14.43 -33.94
CA GLY A 25 -19.51 14.96 -34.16
C GLY A 25 -18.64 15.14 -32.91
N ILE A 26 -19.17 14.94 -31.71
CA ILE A 26 -18.38 14.97 -30.46
C ILE A 26 -18.31 13.56 -29.89
N HIS A 27 -17.25 12.82 -30.20
CA HIS A 27 -16.94 11.55 -29.53
C HIS A 27 -16.50 11.84 -28.09
N ARG A 28 -17.43 11.81 -27.12
CA ARG A 28 -17.09 11.88 -25.70
C ARG A 28 -16.72 10.49 -25.20
N TYR A 29 -15.45 10.29 -24.82
CA TYR A 29 -14.95 9.06 -24.21
C TYR A 29 -15.36 8.88 -22.73
N GLN A 30 -16.18 9.77 -22.17
CA GLN A 30 -16.67 9.60 -20.81
C GLN A 30 -17.88 8.66 -20.80
N PHE A 31 -17.66 7.45 -20.28
CA PHE A 31 -18.69 6.52 -19.88
C PHE A 31 -19.55 7.18 -18.78
N PHE A 32 -20.62 7.87 -19.16
CA PHE A 32 -21.73 8.11 -18.26
C PHE A 32 -22.40 6.76 -18.03
N THR A 33 -21.83 5.97 -17.12
CA THR A 33 -22.54 4.88 -16.47
C THR A 33 -23.82 5.46 -15.91
N ASN A 34 -24.96 4.84 -16.22
CA ASN A 34 -26.26 5.32 -15.77
C ASN A 34 -26.21 5.48 -14.24
N LEU A 35 -26.74 6.57 -13.69
CA LEU A 35 -26.74 6.77 -12.23
C LEU A 35 -27.48 5.61 -11.51
N LYS A 36 -28.45 5.00 -12.20
CA LYS A 36 -29.16 3.79 -11.76
C LYS A 36 -28.27 2.53 -11.75
N ASP A 37 -27.24 2.48 -12.58
CA ASP A 37 -26.30 1.34 -12.68
C ASP A 37 -25.11 1.49 -11.72
N ARG A 38 -24.95 2.66 -11.07
CA ARG A 38 -23.84 2.93 -10.13
C ARG A 38 -24.14 2.56 -8.69
N GLY A 39 -25.41 2.48 -8.31
CA GLY A 39 -25.80 2.01 -6.99
C GLY A 39 -26.04 0.51 -7.04
N TRP A 40 -25.23 -0.27 -6.32
CA TRP A 40 -25.78 -1.54 -5.84
C TRP A 40 -26.95 -1.22 -4.88
N THR A 41 -27.70 -2.23 -4.43
CA THR A 41 -28.82 -2.00 -3.50
C THR A 41 -28.38 -1.10 -2.33
N MET A 42 -29.27 -0.22 -1.84
CA MET A 42 -28.96 0.79 -0.81
C MET A 42 -28.27 0.21 0.46
N ASN A 43 -28.45 -1.08 0.72
CA ASN A 43 -27.80 -1.79 1.81
C ASN A 43 -26.33 -2.13 1.51
N LEU A 44 -25.97 -2.42 0.26
CA LEU A 44 -24.57 -2.69 -0.10
C LEU A 44 -23.73 -1.41 -0.08
N ASP A 45 -24.28 -0.28 -0.53
CA ASP A 45 -23.59 1.01 -0.43
C ASP A 45 -23.28 1.36 1.03
N ARG A 46 -24.19 1.03 1.96
CA ARG A 46 -23.96 1.17 3.41
C ARG A 46 -22.85 0.24 3.90
N VAL A 47 -22.85 -1.02 3.48
CA VAL A 47 -21.79 -1.99 3.84
C VAL A 47 -20.44 -1.52 3.31
N ALA A 48 -20.37 -1.04 2.06
CA ALA A 48 -19.18 -0.48 1.47
C ALA A 48 -18.67 0.74 2.25
N LEU A 49 -19.58 1.65 2.63
CA LEU A 49 -19.24 2.81 3.46
C LEU A 49 -18.66 2.39 4.82
N PHE A 50 -19.29 1.44 5.51
CA PHE A 50 -18.76 0.91 6.77
C PHE A 50 -17.39 0.24 6.60
N GLY A 51 -17.17 -0.46 5.47
CA GLY A 51 -15.87 -1.02 5.11
C GLY A 51 -14.79 0.05 4.95
N ILE A 52 -15.09 1.14 4.22
CA ILE A 52 -14.15 2.25 4.01
C ILE A 52 -13.81 2.93 5.35
N VAL A 53 -14.83 3.24 6.16
CA VAL A 53 -14.63 3.87 7.48
C VAL A 53 -13.82 2.96 8.40
N GLY A 54 -14.13 1.67 8.44
CA GLY A 54 -13.40 0.69 9.24
C GLY A 54 -11.93 0.59 8.83
N ALA A 55 -11.65 0.55 7.52
CA ALA A 55 -10.29 0.53 7.00
C ALA A 55 -9.50 1.80 7.37
N LEU A 56 -10.11 2.98 7.23
CA LEU A 56 -9.49 4.25 7.63
C LEU A 56 -9.23 4.34 9.14
N LEU A 57 -10.13 3.81 9.98
CA LEU A 57 -9.89 3.76 11.42
C LEU A 57 -8.75 2.81 11.77
N ALA A 58 -8.66 1.65 11.10
CA ALA A 58 -7.60 0.68 11.34
C ALA A 58 -6.21 1.24 11.04
N THR A 59 -6.06 2.09 10.01
CA THR A 59 -4.77 2.70 9.66
C THR A 59 -4.30 3.76 10.65
N VAL A 60 -5.18 4.29 11.50
CA VAL A 60 -4.87 5.25 12.56
C VAL A 60 -4.71 4.57 13.91
N ILE A 61 -5.66 3.70 14.29
CA ILE A 61 -5.69 3.05 15.60
C ILE A 61 -4.51 2.08 15.77
N LYS A 62 -4.19 1.30 14.73
CA LYS A 62 -3.16 0.25 14.84
C LYS A 62 -1.76 0.83 15.15
N PRO A 63 -1.28 1.89 14.47
CA PRO A 63 -0.03 2.55 14.85
C PRO A 63 -0.02 3.15 16.26
N LEU A 64 -1.16 3.68 16.72
CA LEU A 64 -1.29 4.24 18.07
C LEU A 64 -1.12 3.18 19.15
N LEU A 65 -1.77 2.01 18.98
CA LEU A 65 -1.65 0.89 19.91
C LEU A 65 -0.25 0.27 19.96
N ARG A 66 0.56 0.50 18.93
CA ARG A 66 1.92 -0.03 18.76
C ARG A 66 3.01 0.99 19.05
N ASN A 67 2.66 2.14 19.64
CA ASN A 67 3.58 3.22 19.98
C ASN A 67 4.37 3.79 18.79
N ASN A 68 3.91 3.59 17.54
CA ASN A 68 4.56 4.12 16.34
C ASN A 68 3.65 5.12 15.56
N PRO A 69 3.16 6.20 16.21
CA PRO A 69 2.19 7.12 15.63
C PRO A 69 2.73 7.91 14.43
N ALA A 70 4.05 8.08 14.35
CA ALA A 70 4.69 8.82 13.27
C ALA A 70 4.43 8.20 11.88
N THR A 71 4.12 6.90 11.81
CA THR A 71 3.77 6.22 10.55
C THR A 71 2.48 6.75 9.92
N ILE A 72 1.56 7.33 10.72
CA ILE A 72 0.28 7.88 10.25
C ILE A 72 0.52 9.09 9.31
N TYR A 73 1.55 9.88 9.60
CA TYR A 73 1.87 11.11 8.86
C TYR A 73 2.70 10.87 7.60
N CYS A 74 3.08 9.63 7.31
CA CYS A 74 3.81 9.34 6.08
C CYS A 74 2.87 9.39 4.87
N TYR A 75 3.05 10.37 3.99
CA TYR A 75 2.28 10.50 2.75
C TYR A 75 2.72 9.57 1.63
N GLU A 76 3.67 8.65 1.90
CA GLU A 76 4.20 7.73 0.90
C GLU A 76 4.75 8.45 -0.35
N CYS A 77 5.27 9.66 -0.17
CA CYS A 77 5.82 10.48 -1.27
C CYS A 77 7.13 9.93 -1.86
N ARG A 78 7.72 8.90 -1.24
CA ARG A 78 8.92 8.16 -1.69
C ARG A 78 10.18 9.01 -1.92
N ALA A 79 10.20 10.26 -1.48
CA ALA A 79 11.37 11.14 -1.57
C ALA A 79 12.63 10.53 -0.90
N CYS A 80 12.45 9.70 0.13
CA CYS A 80 13.53 8.99 0.79
C CYS A 80 14.29 8.00 -0.12
N TYR A 81 13.73 7.58 -1.27
CA TYR A 81 14.45 6.76 -2.25
C TYR A 81 15.62 7.50 -2.92
N ALA A 82 15.68 8.83 -2.84
CA ALA A 82 16.88 9.56 -3.25
C ALA A 82 18.12 9.20 -2.40
N THR A 83 17.95 8.48 -1.29
CA THR A 83 19.04 8.01 -0.41
C THR A 83 19.50 6.58 -0.68
N GLN A 84 18.98 5.92 -1.72
CA GLN A 84 19.37 4.54 -2.09
C GLN A 84 20.89 4.39 -2.19
N ASP A 85 21.56 5.28 -2.93
CA ASP A 85 23.02 5.26 -3.12
C ASP A 85 23.80 5.68 -1.86
N ARG A 86 23.11 6.30 -0.89
CA ARG A 86 23.70 6.82 0.35
C ARG A 86 23.33 5.98 1.57
N CYS A 87 22.61 4.87 1.37
CA CYS A 87 22.27 3.97 2.46
C CYS A 87 23.49 3.09 2.78
N PRO A 88 24.09 3.18 3.98
CA PRO A 88 25.31 2.44 4.32
C PRO A 88 25.12 0.92 4.28
N VAL A 89 23.88 0.44 4.36
CA VAL A 89 23.54 -0.99 4.30
C VAL A 89 22.86 -1.40 2.98
N GLY A 90 22.76 -0.46 2.02
CA GLY A 90 22.24 -0.72 0.69
C GLY A 90 20.74 -1.05 0.64
N ILE A 91 19.92 -0.49 1.53
CA ILE A 91 18.47 -0.65 1.47
C ILE A 91 17.93 0.22 0.32
N SER A 92 17.31 -0.41 -0.67
CA SER A 92 16.71 0.30 -1.80
C SER A 92 15.30 0.84 -1.52
N LEU A 93 14.57 0.23 -0.59
CA LEU A 93 13.14 0.45 -0.40
C LEU A 93 12.80 1.04 0.98
N GLN A 94 13.38 2.20 1.32
CA GLN A 94 13.20 2.82 2.65
C GLN A 94 11.74 3.23 2.94
N ALA A 95 10.99 3.75 1.97
CA ALA A 95 9.58 4.07 2.14
C ALA A 95 8.74 2.82 2.48
N GLU A 96 9.10 1.66 1.92
CA GLU A 96 8.38 0.40 2.16
C GLU A 96 8.51 -0.04 3.62
N LEU A 97 9.63 0.28 4.28
CA LEU A 97 9.81 0.02 5.71
C LEU A 97 8.81 0.82 6.56
N VAL A 98 8.50 2.06 6.17
CA VAL A 98 7.50 2.88 6.86
C VAL A 98 6.10 2.33 6.66
N VAL A 99 5.77 1.95 5.41
CA VAL A 99 4.46 1.38 5.07
C VAL A 99 4.26 0.05 5.80
N ALA A 100 5.27 -0.82 5.80
CA ALA A 100 5.26 -2.09 6.53
C ALA A 100 5.08 -1.85 8.05
N GLY A 101 5.74 -0.84 8.61
CA GLY A 101 5.55 -0.43 10.00
C GLY A 101 4.14 0.04 10.33
N ARG A 102 3.47 0.76 9.41
CA ARG A 102 2.10 1.25 9.61
C ARG A 102 1.09 0.10 9.72
N VAL A 103 1.19 -0.88 8.83
CA VAL A 103 0.23 -2.01 8.77
C VAL A 103 0.70 -3.23 9.54
N THR A 104 1.89 -3.18 10.13
CA THR A 104 2.55 -4.29 10.84
C THR A 104 2.71 -5.51 9.93
N ASP A 105 3.24 -5.29 8.73
CA ASP A 105 3.58 -6.34 7.78
C ASP A 105 5.04 -6.75 7.99
N TYR A 106 5.24 -7.76 8.83
CA TYR A 106 6.57 -8.25 9.19
C TYR A 106 7.33 -8.80 7.98
N ASP A 107 6.64 -9.52 7.10
CA ASP A 107 7.24 -10.14 5.93
C ASP A 107 7.75 -9.06 4.95
N ARG A 108 6.92 -8.06 4.62
CA ARG A 108 7.35 -6.92 3.80
C ARG A 108 8.46 -6.12 4.48
N PHE A 109 8.44 -5.99 5.79
CA PHE A 109 9.51 -5.30 6.52
C PHE A 109 10.84 -6.05 6.37
N ILE A 110 10.84 -7.37 6.53
CA ILE A 110 12.02 -8.23 6.43
C ILE A 110 12.56 -8.25 5.00
N ARG A 111 11.71 -8.52 4.00
CA ARG A 111 12.09 -8.61 2.58
C ARG A 111 12.70 -7.32 2.03
N ASN A 112 12.32 -6.17 2.59
CA ASN A 112 12.86 -4.87 2.19
C ASN A 112 14.08 -4.43 3.02
N GLY A 113 14.67 -5.33 3.82
CA GLY A 113 15.88 -5.06 4.58
C GLY A 113 15.66 -4.31 5.90
N GLY A 114 14.45 -4.36 6.46
CA GLY A 114 14.14 -3.73 7.74
C GLY A 114 15.01 -4.23 8.89
N LEU A 115 15.33 -5.53 8.92
CA LEU A 115 16.28 -6.13 9.89
C LEU A 115 17.75 -5.80 9.60
N LYS A 116 18.07 -5.32 8.40
CA LYS A 116 19.42 -4.85 8.04
C LYS A 116 19.66 -3.39 8.42
N CYS A 117 18.59 -2.63 8.65
CA CYS A 117 18.66 -1.19 8.87
C CYS A 117 19.42 -0.83 10.14
N ILE A 118 20.55 -0.14 10.01
CA ILE A 118 21.33 0.36 11.15
C ILE A 118 20.85 1.72 11.68
N ARG A 119 19.68 2.19 11.23
CA ARG A 119 19.04 3.42 11.75
C ARG A 119 19.92 4.68 11.63
N CYS A 120 20.72 4.77 10.57
CA CYS A 120 21.67 5.87 10.35
C CYS A 120 21.05 7.28 10.17
N GLY A 121 19.75 7.39 9.88
CA GLY A 121 19.08 8.69 9.69
C GLY A 121 19.26 9.35 8.33
N ASN A 122 20.05 8.81 7.40
CA ASN A 122 20.23 9.42 6.08
C ASN A 122 18.92 9.66 5.32
N CYS A 123 17.95 8.76 5.44
CA CYS A 123 16.64 8.90 4.80
C CYS A 123 15.76 10.00 5.42
N GLN A 124 16.03 10.42 6.66
CA GLN A 124 15.22 11.41 7.37
C GLN A 124 15.40 12.81 6.76
N SER A 125 16.60 13.17 6.32
CA SER A 125 16.87 14.47 5.69
C SER A 125 16.13 14.66 4.35
N TYR A 126 15.72 13.56 3.71
CA TYR A 126 14.94 13.55 2.48
C TYR A 126 13.43 13.40 2.72
N CYS A 127 13.02 13.18 3.97
CA CYS A 127 11.62 13.11 4.31
C CYS A 127 11.02 14.53 4.30
N VAL A 128 10.08 14.79 3.39
CA VAL A 128 9.38 16.08 3.27
C VAL A 128 8.65 16.46 4.57
N GLN A 129 8.21 15.45 5.33
CA GLN A 129 7.53 15.63 6.63
C GLN A 129 8.49 15.56 7.82
N PHE A 130 9.80 15.41 7.57
CA PHE A 130 10.84 15.29 8.60
C PHE A 130 10.51 14.24 9.68
N LEU A 131 9.93 13.11 9.27
CA LEU A 131 9.51 12.07 10.20
C LEU A 131 10.74 11.41 10.87
N PRO A 132 10.60 10.96 12.14
CA PRO A 132 11.66 10.28 12.88
C PRO A 132 11.88 8.84 12.38
N LEU A 133 12.34 8.69 11.12
CA LEU A 133 12.49 7.40 10.43
C LEU A 133 13.37 6.41 11.21
N PRO A 134 14.52 6.80 11.80
CA PRO A 134 15.32 5.90 12.63
C PRO A 134 14.55 5.30 13.80
N GLN A 135 13.80 6.13 14.53
CA GLN A 135 12.99 5.68 15.66
C GLN A 135 11.85 4.77 15.18
N MET A 136 11.18 5.14 14.08
CA MET A 136 10.11 4.34 13.49
C MET A 136 10.58 2.93 13.09
N PHE A 137 11.76 2.84 12.46
CA PHE A 137 12.36 1.57 12.07
C PHE A 137 12.84 0.77 13.27
N ALA A 138 13.38 1.42 14.30
CA ALA A 138 13.77 0.77 15.55
C ALA A 138 12.58 0.10 16.25
N MET A 139 11.45 0.80 16.33
CA MET A 139 10.24 0.24 16.92
C MET A 139 9.74 -0.97 16.13
N MET A 140 9.69 -0.87 14.79
CA MET A 140 9.29 -1.99 13.95
C MET A 140 10.27 -3.17 14.01
N GLN A 141 11.57 -2.91 14.18
CA GLN A 141 12.58 -3.95 14.39
C GLN A 141 12.32 -4.75 15.67
N GLU A 142 12.03 -4.07 16.78
CA GLU A 142 11.74 -4.75 18.06
C GLU A 142 10.42 -5.53 17.99
N GLU A 143 9.39 -4.97 17.34
CA GLU A 143 8.15 -5.71 17.11
C GLU A 143 8.35 -6.94 16.23
N THR A 144 9.12 -6.80 15.15
CA THR A 144 9.46 -7.92 14.26
C THR A 144 10.25 -8.98 15.02
N ARG A 145 11.21 -8.58 15.86
CA ARG A 145 11.97 -9.49 16.72
C ARG A 145 11.08 -10.27 17.68
N SER A 146 10.11 -9.60 18.31
CA SER A 146 9.12 -10.25 19.16
C SER A 146 8.25 -11.23 18.37
N ALA A 147 7.80 -10.84 17.17
CA ALA A 147 7.01 -11.70 16.29
C ALA A 147 7.76 -12.95 15.81
N ILE A 148 9.07 -12.83 15.54
CA ILE A 148 9.95 -13.96 15.20
C ILE A 148 10.02 -14.93 16.36
N ARG A 149 10.25 -14.44 17.59
CA ARG A 149 10.32 -15.28 18.80
C ARG A 149 9.01 -15.99 19.11
N GLN A 150 7.88 -15.39 18.71
CA GLN A 150 6.55 -15.96 18.88
C GLN A 150 6.14 -16.89 17.73
N GLY A 151 6.97 -17.06 16.70
CA GLY A 151 6.66 -17.91 15.54
C GLY A 151 5.56 -17.35 14.64
N ILE A 152 5.29 -16.04 14.70
CA ILE A 152 4.28 -15.36 13.86
C ILE A 152 4.81 -15.17 12.43
N VAL A 153 6.12 -14.94 12.29
CA VAL A 153 6.75 -14.72 10.98
C VAL A 153 6.95 -16.07 10.27
N PRO A 154 6.55 -16.19 8.98
CA PRO A 154 6.76 -17.42 8.23
C PRO A 154 8.24 -17.78 8.10
N ARG A 155 8.56 -19.07 8.25
CA ARG A 155 9.94 -19.58 8.18
C ARG A 155 10.61 -19.32 6.82
N HIS A 156 9.87 -19.46 5.71
CA HIS A 156 10.41 -19.18 4.38
C HIS A 156 10.90 -17.73 4.24
N SER A 157 10.17 -16.75 4.78
CA SER A 157 10.58 -15.34 4.78
C SER A 157 11.89 -15.11 5.51
N LEU A 158 12.13 -15.87 6.59
CA LEU A 158 13.35 -15.79 7.39
C LEU A 158 14.55 -16.46 6.69
N GLU A 159 14.33 -17.63 6.09
CA GLU A 159 15.33 -18.35 5.30
C GLU A 159 15.77 -17.53 4.08
N ASP A 160 14.81 -16.95 3.34
CA ASP A 160 15.07 -16.07 2.20
C ASP A 160 15.84 -14.81 2.63
N ALA A 161 15.47 -14.22 3.77
CA ALA A 161 16.16 -13.04 4.29
C ALA A 161 17.60 -13.32 4.73
N LEU A 162 17.85 -14.48 5.33
CA LEU A 162 19.21 -14.93 5.65
C LEU A 162 20.03 -15.14 4.37
N ALA A 163 19.47 -15.86 3.39
CA ALA A 163 20.13 -16.11 2.11
C ALA A 163 20.44 -14.80 1.35
N GLY A 164 19.54 -13.81 1.42
CA GLY A 164 19.71 -12.50 0.80
C GLY A 164 20.59 -11.51 1.58
N GLY A 165 21.12 -11.88 2.75
CA GLY A 165 21.90 -10.96 3.59
C GLY A 165 21.11 -9.74 4.07
N LEU A 166 19.79 -9.92 4.29
CA LEU A 166 18.85 -8.89 4.72
C LEU A 166 18.70 -8.82 6.25
N VAL A 167 19.47 -9.63 6.98
CA VAL A 167 19.45 -9.71 8.44
C VAL A 167 20.74 -9.09 8.99
N GLY A 168 20.61 -8.04 9.80
CA GLY A 168 21.74 -7.44 10.50
C GLY A 168 22.23 -8.34 11.64
N LYS A 169 23.52 -8.21 12.00
CA LYS A 169 24.19 -9.01 13.04
C LYS A 169 23.39 -9.12 14.34
N GLU A 170 22.71 -8.05 14.74
CA GLU A 170 21.92 -7.98 15.99
C GLU A 170 20.67 -8.87 16.01
N PHE A 171 20.21 -9.35 14.84
CA PHE A 171 19.02 -10.21 14.69
C PHE A 171 19.35 -11.63 14.24
N ILE A 172 20.58 -11.92 13.82
CA ILE A 172 20.96 -13.22 13.22
C ILE A 172 20.61 -14.37 14.17
N ASP A 173 20.97 -14.29 15.45
CA ASP A 173 20.76 -15.39 16.40
C ASP A 173 19.27 -15.70 16.61
N ASP A 174 18.41 -14.67 16.68
CA ASP A 174 16.97 -14.85 16.82
C ASP A 174 16.37 -15.50 15.57
N VAL A 175 16.83 -15.10 14.38
CA VAL A 175 16.37 -15.66 13.11
C VAL A 175 16.82 -17.10 12.93
N VAL A 176 18.11 -17.40 13.18
CA VAL A 176 18.66 -18.76 13.09
C VAL A 176 17.92 -19.70 14.05
N LYS A 177 17.63 -19.25 15.27
CA LYS A 177 16.86 -20.04 16.24
C LYS A 177 15.41 -20.27 15.82
N ALA A 178 14.79 -19.32 15.12
CA ALA A 178 13.44 -19.50 14.57
C ALA A 178 13.43 -20.44 13.36
N CYS A 179 14.55 -20.54 12.64
CA CYS A 179 14.75 -21.45 11.51
C CYS A 179 15.34 -22.81 11.89
N SER A 180 15.66 -23.08 13.15
CA SER A 180 16.03 -24.42 13.62
C SER A 180 14.77 -25.19 13.99
#